data_AF-A0A1F7F9R7-F1
#
_entry.id   AF-A0A1F7F9R7-F1
#
_cell.length_a   1.000
_cell.length_b   1.000
_cell.length_c   1.000
_cell.angle_alpha   90.00
_cell.angle_beta   90.00
_cell.angle_gamma   90.00
#
_symmetry.space_group_name_H-M   'P 1'
#
loop_
_entity.id
_entity.type
_entity.pdbx_description
1 polymer ?
#
loop_
_entity_poly.entity_id
_entity_poly.type
_entity_poly.pdbx_seq_one_letter_code
_entity_poly.pdbx_strand_id
1 'polypeptide(L)'
;MLRRRTIMVTAGITLSSLLVILGIWAHSFSLIPDLFRLNKECQEEGYYMAEFEFKMLGFAYDLDKGQYEKAVSSIRKYHKQLKARQGLIKLPAFTDKKQEMDFYLNLQNPKTGAFMDDAAPYCTYEGPTGNVLLLLDALAKETGQPMQLKYPLTFFDAINTPEKLTAYLDDLANIGWLAAKLPESSFHMVRDLAGYSRDDDIVNKYHLYTFSPEWKQALLKWLYDNQDPQTGFWGPRSRFSGKLLKLDLHNTGSIVKAFVDNNGNDRHVLFPLRYKDKMFANTLLVMAEPPPDISDLDEWHGWTLRTGKGVSLLTRYLWKGVSRENKEKARKSFETFVRVRFEKYYLSDQGAFCYYPGSLQATLDGTGSAMGFFENIGAFVPEKQRRLWGGVEETCVDLGSFSIKTLTEKDFDPIMAQGAINSVRFYSGSPDSMNFMAKVQNIWYPRNTQMLDIVDLVPRVKNWVNTTTQSMGNWTSREETEADLADVKIEPVSVSKGDVPLEKLAELLRVHKTVTVIGFDVLQIPRCKMVFRLSDS
;
A
#
# COMPACT_ATOMS: atom_id res chain seq x y z
N MET A 1 -68.50 1.44 4.62
CA MET A 1 -67.57 2.53 5.01
C MET A 1 -66.46 2.08 5.96
N LEU A 2 -66.73 1.32 7.03
CA LEU A 2 -65.69 0.86 7.98
C LEU A 2 -64.48 0.19 7.30
N ARG A 3 -64.70 -0.75 6.38
CA ARG A 3 -63.64 -1.53 5.71
C ARG A 3 -62.65 -0.66 4.90
N ARG A 4 -63.11 0.43 4.27
CA ARG A 4 -62.25 1.39 3.55
C ARG A 4 -61.44 2.28 4.50
N ARG A 5 -62.02 2.68 5.63
CA ARG A 5 -61.31 3.42 6.69
C ARG A 5 -60.21 2.56 7.33
N THR A 6 -60.50 1.29 7.64
CA THR A 6 -59.50 0.37 8.20
C THR A 6 -58.34 0.14 7.23
N ILE A 7 -58.60 -0.07 5.94
CA ILE A 7 -57.54 -0.26 4.93
C ILE A 7 -56.67 1.01 4.77
N MET A 8 -57.26 2.21 4.76
CA MET A 8 -56.49 3.47 4.69
C MET A 8 -55.65 3.72 5.96
N VAL A 9 -56.19 3.39 7.14
CA VAL A 9 -55.45 3.51 8.40
C VAL A 9 -54.29 2.50 8.46
N THR A 10 -54.51 1.24 8.06
CA THR A 10 -53.44 0.23 8.00
C THR A 10 -52.37 0.60 6.98
N ALA A 11 -52.76 1.11 5.80
CA ALA A 11 -51.81 1.59 4.78
C ALA A 11 -51.02 2.81 5.27
N GLY A 12 -51.67 3.76 5.96
CA GLY A 12 -51.01 4.94 6.54
C GLY A 12 -50.05 4.60 7.68
N ILE A 13 -50.39 3.64 8.53
CA ILE A 13 -49.50 3.12 9.58
C ILE A 13 -48.31 2.40 8.95
N THR A 14 -48.56 1.51 7.97
CA THR A 14 -47.50 0.78 7.27
C THR A 14 -46.54 1.74 6.56
N LEU A 15 -47.06 2.77 5.88
CA LEU A 15 -46.25 3.79 5.21
C LEU A 15 -45.46 4.64 6.22
N SER A 16 -46.07 5.03 7.34
CA SER A 16 -45.38 5.78 8.40
C SER A 16 -44.29 4.95 9.05
N SER A 17 -44.54 3.67 9.36
CA SER A 17 -43.54 2.75 9.88
C SER A 17 -42.41 2.53 8.87
N LEU A 18 -42.72 2.41 7.59
CA LEU A 18 -41.73 2.28 6.53
C LEU A 18 -40.87 3.55 6.40
N LEU A 19 -41.47 4.74 6.49
CA LEU A 19 -40.74 6.01 6.49
C LEU A 19 -39.87 6.20 7.74
N VAL A 20 -40.34 5.76 8.91
CA VAL A 20 -39.55 5.78 10.16
C VAL A 20 -38.39 4.79 10.06
N ILE A 21 -38.61 3.59 9.54
CA ILE A 21 -37.55 2.59 9.30
C ILE A 21 -36.53 3.16 8.29
N LEU A 22 -36.99 3.72 7.17
CA LEU A 22 -36.11 4.35 6.17
C LEU A 22 -35.34 5.55 6.74
N GLY A 23 -35.96 6.37 7.60
CA GLY A 23 -35.30 7.48 8.29
C GLY A 23 -34.25 7.01 9.30
N ILE A 24 -34.54 5.96 10.06
CA ILE A 24 -33.61 5.29 10.98
C ILE A 24 -32.40 4.75 10.21
N TRP A 25 -32.64 4.16 9.03
CA TRP A 25 -31.59 3.64 8.16
C TRP A 25 -30.74 4.77 7.58
N ALA A 26 -31.35 5.75 6.94
CA ALA A 26 -30.66 6.90 6.34
C ALA A 26 -29.78 7.62 7.37
N HIS A 27 -30.30 7.84 8.58
CA HIS A 27 -29.52 8.43 9.66
C HIS A 27 -28.32 7.56 10.05
N SER A 28 -28.47 6.25 10.16
CA SER A 28 -27.37 5.37 10.59
C SER A 28 -26.26 5.28 9.54
N PHE A 29 -26.61 5.26 8.25
CA PHE A 29 -25.62 5.32 7.18
C PHE A 29 -24.93 6.68 7.08
N SER A 30 -25.62 7.77 7.41
CA SER A 30 -25.00 9.10 7.51
C SER A 30 -23.93 9.21 8.60
N LEU A 31 -23.87 8.26 9.54
CA LEU A 31 -22.82 8.22 10.57
C LEU A 31 -21.50 7.63 10.06
N ILE A 32 -21.47 6.97 8.89
CA ILE A 32 -20.25 6.31 8.39
C ILE A 32 -19.10 7.31 8.21
N PRO A 33 -19.26 8.46 7.52
CA PRO A 33 -18.18 9.45 7.43
C PRO A 33 -17.71 9.93 8.80
N ASP A 34 -18.64 10.10 9.73
CA ASP A 34 -18.34 10.52 11.10
C ASP A 34 -17.58 9.45 11.90
N LEU A 35 -17.82 8.16 11.64
CA LEU A 35 -17.06 7.05 12.21
C LEU A 35 -15.59 7.10 11.77
N PHE A 36 -15.31 7.41 10.50
CA PHE A 36 -13.92 7.57 10.02
C PHE A 36 -13.24 8.79 10.66
N ARG A 37 -13.95 9.91 10.79
CA ARG A 37 -13.46 11.09 11.51
C ARG A 37 -13.15 10.75 12.98
N LEU A 38 -14.08 10.11 13.67
CA LEU A 38 -13.90 9.69 15.07
C LEU A 38 -12.77 8.67 15.23
N ASN A 39 -12.60 7.75 14.27
CA ASN A 39 -11.47 6.83 14.25
C ASN A 39 -10.14 7.58 14.19
N LYS A 40 -10.03 8.57 13.29
CA LYS A 40 -8.85 9.44 13.19
C LYS A 40 -8.55 10.14 14.51
N GLU A 41 -9.56 10.74 15.15
CA GLU A 41 -9.38 11.38 16.46
C GLU A 41 -8.94 10.38 17.54
N CYS A 42 -9.54 9.19 17.59
CA CYS A 42 -9.13 8.15 18.53
C CYS A 42 -7.66 7.73 18.31
N GLN A 43 -7.21 7.63 17.06
CA GLN A 43 -5.81 7.33 16.73
C GLN A 43 -4.87 8.45 17.21
N GLU A 44 -5.22 9.71 16.92
CA GLU A 44 -4.46 10.88 17.38
C GLU A 44 -4.39 10.97 18.91
N GLU A 45 -5.43 10.51 19.60
CA GLU A 45 -5.50 10.43 21.07
C GLU A 45 -4.78 9.19 21.67
N GLY A 46 -4.26 8.29 20.84
CA GLY A 46 -3.50 7.09 21.25
C GLY A 46 -4.34 5.87 21.62
N TYR A 47 -5.55 5.73 21.07
CA TYR A 47 -6.37 4.52 21.25
C TYR A 47 -6.01 3.41 20.26
N TYR A 48 -6.16 2.16 20.70
CA TYR A 48 -6.04 0.98 19.86
C TYR A 48 -7.25 0.86 18.92
N MET A 49 -7.00 0.98 17.62
CA MET A 49 -8.04 1.05 16.58
C MET A 49 -7.93 -0.02 15.48
N ALA A 50 -7.12 -1.07 15.68
CA ALA A 50 -6.86 -2.07 14.63
C ALA A 50 -8.12 -2.84 14.17
N GLU A 51 -9.15 -2.92 15.00
CA GLU A 51 -10.41 -3.60 14.68
C GLU A 51 -11.37 -2.74 13.84
N PHE A 52 -11.12 -1.43 13.67
CA PHE A 52 -12.10 -0.48 13.13
C PHE A 52 -12.62 -0.88 11.74
N GLU A 53 -11.71 -1.10 10.78
CA GLU A 53 -12.06 -1.43 9.40
C GLU A 53 -12.85 -2.75 9.33
N PHE A 54 -12.47 -3.73 10.15
CA PHE A 54 -13.12 -5.04 10.17
C PHE A 54 -14.49 -5.02 10.86
N LYS A 55 -14.71 -4.14 11.85
CA LYS A 55 -16.06 -3.87 12.37
C LYS A 55 -16.95 -3.25 11.28
N MET A 56 -16.42 -2.31 10.50
CA MET A 56 -17.14 -1.73 9.36
C MET A 56 -17.50 -2.79 8.31
N LEU A 57 -16.56 -3.68 7.97
CA LEU A 57 -16.82 -4.82 7.09
C LEU A 57 -17.86 -5.80 7.67
N GLY A 58 -17.85 -6.02 8.99
CA GLY A 58 -18.87 -6.81 9.67
C GLY A 58 -20.27 -6.21 9.53
N PHE A 59 -20.39 -4.89 9.62
CA PHE A 59 -21.66 -4.21 9.39
C PHE A 59 -22.10 -4.35 7.92
N ALA A 60 -21.17 -4.21 6.98
CA ALA A 60 -21.43 -4.43 5.55
C ALA A 60 -21.92 -5.87 5.27
N TYR A 61 -21.30 -6.85 5.92
CA TYR A 61 -21.68 -8.25 5.83
C TYR A 61 -23.08 -8.50 6.40
N ASP A 62 -23.38 -8.02 7.61
CA ASP A 62 -24.72 -8.18 8.20
C ASP A 62 -25.80 -7.53 7.32
N LEU A 63 -25.53 -6.36 6.72
CA LEU A 63 -26.43 -5.74 5.74
C LEU A 63 -26.64 -6.62 4.49
N ASP A 64 -25.56 -7.20 3.97
CA ASP A 64 -25.59 -8.10 2.81
C ASP A 64 -26.45 -9.36 3.05
N LYS A 65 -26.46 -9.86 4.28
CA LYS A 65 -27.26 -11.01 4.71
C LYS A 65 -28.67 -10.65 5.15
N GLY A 66 -29.09 -9.40 4.98
CA GLY A 66 -30.42 -8.92 5.36
C GLY A 66 -30.62 -8.76 6.87
N GLN A 67 -29.54 -8.78 7.66
CA GLN A 67 -29.54 -8.57 9.11
C GLN A 67 -29.53 -7.07 9.43
N TYR A 68 -30.48 -6.33 8.88
CA TYR A 68 -30.45 -4.87 8.86
C TYR A 68 -30.53 -4.24 10.26
N GLU A 69 -31.38 -4.79 11.13
CA GLU A 69 -31.50 -4.31 12.52
C GLU A 69 -30.17 -4.47 13.27
N LYS A 70 -29.55 -5.64 13.13
CA LYS A 70 -28.24 -5.92 13.71
C LYS A 70 -27.20 -4.92 13.21
N ALA A 71 -27.07 -4.74 11.90
CA ALA A 71 -26.10 -3.79 11.34
C ALA A 71 -26.32 -2.35 11.82
N VAL A 72 -27.56 -1.86 11.76
CA VAL A 72 -27.92 -0.50 12.20
C VAL A 72 -27.65 -0.30 13.69
N SER A 73 -28.04 -1.26 14.53
CA SER A 73 -27.80 -1.21 15.97
C SER A 73 -26.30 -1.18 16.29
N SER A 74 -25.50 -1.99 15.57
CA SER A 74 -24.05 -2.07 15.75
C SER A 74 -23.34 -0.79 15.30
N ILE A 75 -23.73 -0.19 14.17
CA ILE A 75 -23.20 1.12 13.70
C ILE A 75 -23.42 2.20 14.76
N ARG A 76 -24.64 2.30 15.30
CA ARG A 76 -24.98 3.31 16.32
C ARG A 76 -24.24 3.06 17.64
N LYS A 77 -24.17 1.79 18.07
CA LYS A 77 -23.42 1.39 19.26
C LYS A 77 -21.95 1.76 19.12
N TYR A 78 -21.35 1.44 17.97
CA TYR A 78 -19.94 1.73 17.71
C TYR A 78 -19.67 3.23 17.61
N HIS A 79 -20.55 3.99 16.94
CA HIS A 79 -20.46 5.45 16.90
C HIS A 79 -20.48 6.07 18.30
N LYS A 80 -21.42 5.64 19.15
CA LYS A 80 -21.49 6.06 20.55
C LYS A 80 -20.22 5.67 21.32
N GLN A 81 -19.70 4.46 21.09
CA GLN A 81 -18.46 3.98 21.72
C GLN A 81 -17.28 4.88 21.35
N LEU A 82 -17.08 5.14 20.05
CA LEU A 82 -16.03 6.04 19.57
C LEU A 82 -16.23 7.43 20.17
N LYS A 83 -17.40 8.04 20.02
CA LYS A 83 -17.66 9.39 20.51
C LYS A 83 -17.43 9.56 22.02
N ALA A 84 -17.80 8.56 22.82
CA ALA A 84 -17.64 8.62 24.28
C ALA A 84 -16.29 8.09 24.78
N ARG A 85 -15.47 7.48 23.91
CA ARG A 85 -14.25 6.73 24.22
C ARG A 85 -14.43 5.59 25.25
N GLN A 86 -15.66 5.25 25.60
CA GLN A 86 -15.97 4.29 26.66
C GLN A 86 -15.71 2.86 26.18
N GLY A 87 -14.92 2.10 26.94
CA GLY A 87 -14.56 0.72 26.58
C GLY A 87 -13.62 0.62 25.38
N LEU A 88 -13.01 1.72 24.94
CA LEU A 88 -11.85 1.68 24.07
C LEU A 88 -10.59 1.46 24.89
N ILE A 89 -9.61 0.79 24.28
CA ILE A 89 -8.33 0.53 24.91
C ILE A 89 -7.39 1.67 24.53
N LYS A 90 -6.88 2.38 25.53
CA LYS A 90 -5.82 3.37 25.32
C LYS A 90 -4.47 2.67 25.39
N LEU A 91 -3.62 2.90 24.39
CA LEU A 91 -2.29 2.29 24.36
C LEU A 91 -1.46 2.88 25.52
N PRO A 92 -0.87 2.03 26.39
CA PRO A 92 0.01 2.51 27.42
C PRO A 92 1.36 2.93 26.82
N ALA A 93 2.13 3.72 27.57
CA ALA A 93 3.55 3.88 27.27
C ALA A 93 4.29 2.62 27.71
N PHE A 94 4.90 1.90 26.77
CA PHE A 94 5.66 0.69 27.08
C PHE A 94 7.05 1.04 27.60
N THR A 95 7.47 0.40 28.69
CA THR A 95 8.82 0.52 29.26
C THR A 95 9.85 -0.24 28.45
N ASP A 96 9.44 -1.34 27.80
CA ASP A 96 10.26 -2.17 26.94
C ASP A 96 9.39 -2.99 25.96
N LYS A 97 10.05 -3.62 24.98
CA LYS A 97 9.39 -4.42 23.93
C LYS A 97 8.73 -5.71 24.45
N LYS A 98 9.14 -6.23 25.61
CA LYS A 98 8.49 -7.42 26.21
C LYS A 98 7.14 -7.04 26.81
N GLN A 99 7.07 -5.90 27.48
CA GLN A 99 5.80 -5.36 27.97
C GLN A 99 4.83 -5.08 26.82
N GLU A 100 5.34 -4.56 25.70
CA GLU A 100 4.55 -4.35 24.48
C GLU A 100 4.01 -5.68 23.93
N MET A 101 4.86 -6.71 23.80
CA MET A 101 4.45 -8.05 23.36
C MET A 101 3.38 -8.66 24.28
N ASP A 102 3.58 -8.59 25.60
CA ASP A 102 2.63 -9.08 26.59
C ASP A 102 1.28 -8.36 26.50
N PHE A 103 1.27 -7.04 26.28
CA PHE A 103 0.05 -6.27 26.10
C PHE A 103 -0.77 -6.79 24.90
N TYR A 104 -0.14 -6.93 23.73
CA TYR A 104 -0.85 -7.41 22.54
C TYR A 104 -1.34 -8.84 22.71
N LEU A 105 -0.53 -9.75 23.28
CA LEU A 105 -0.97 -11.12 23.59
C LEU A 105 -2.20 -11.16 24.52
N ASN A 106 -2.34 -10.19 25.42
CA ASN A 106 -3.51 -10.07 26.31
C ASN A 106 -4.79 -9.58 25.61
N LEU A 107 -4.70 -9.07 24.38
CA LEU A 107 -5.88 -8.71 23.58
C LEU A 107 -6.55 -9.93 22.94
N GLN A 108 -5.91 -11.11 22.97
CA GLN A 108 -6.44 -12.31 22.34
C GLN A 108 -7.71 -12.81 23.03
N ASN A 109 -8.77 -13.04 22.26
CA ASN A 109 -10.03 -13.53 22.77
C ASN A 109 -9.89 -15.02 23.19
N PRO A 110 -10.20 -15.38 24.45
CA PRO A 110 -10.04 -16.75 24.94
C PRO A 110 -10.98 -17.78 24.31
N LYS A 111 -12.13 -17.34 23.78
CA LYS A 111 -13.15 -18.23 23.22
C LYS A 111 -12.89 -18.57 21.76
N THR A 112 -12.43 -17.60 20.99
CA THR A 112 -12.24 -17.73 19.54
C THR A 112 -10.78 -17.84 19.13
N GLY A 113 -9.86 -17.41 20.00
CA GLY A 113 -8.45 -17.22 19.69
C GLY A 113 -8.15 -16.01 18.81
N ALA A 114 -9.16 -15.27 18.34
CA ALA A 114 -8.96 -14.12 17.46
C ALA A 114 -8.56 -12.86 18.26
N PHE A 115 -7.90 -11.92 17.60
CA PHE A 115 -7.73 -10.55 18.11
C PHE A 115 -8.91 -9.67 17.68
N MET A 116 -10.11 -10.11 18.05
CA MET A 116 -11.38 -9.47 17.71
C MET A 116 -12.44 -9.81 18.76
N ASP A 117 -13.34 -8.87 19.02
CA ASP A 117 -14.54 -9.09 19.85
C ASP A 117 -15.43 -10.22 19.28
N ASP A 118 -15.93 -11.10 20.14
CA ASP A 118 -16.71 -12.28 19.72
C ASP A 118 -18.15 -11.94 19.32
N ALA A 119 -18.59 -10.70 19.54
CA ALA A 119 -19.85 -10.19 19.01
C ALA A 119 -19.81 -9.87 17.51
N ALA A 120 -18.61 -9.70 16.94
CA ALA A 120 -18.46 -9.43 15.51
C ALA A 120 -18.76 -10.70 14.69
N PRO A 121 -19.25 -10.57 13.44
CA PRO A 121 -19.42 -11.72 12.56
C PRO A 121 -18.11 -12.51 12.42
N TYR A 122 -18.19 -13.83 12.52
CA TYR A 122 -17.03 -14.73 12.42
C TYR A 122 -16.08 -14.38 11.26
N CYS A 123 -16.64 -13.97 10.13
CA CYS A 123 -15.86 -13.66 8.94
C CYS A 123 -14.90 -12.46 9.10
N THR A 124 -15.06 -11.62 10.14
CA THR A 124 -14.18 -10.48 10.42
C THR A 124 -12.98 -10.82 11.30
N TYR A 125 -12.85 -12.05 11.79
CA TYR A 125 -11.83 -12.38 12.81
C TYR A 125 -10.42 -12.48 12.26
N GLU A 126 -10.30 -12.91 11.01
CA GLU A 126 -9.02 -13.23 10.39
C GLU A 126 -8.15 -11.98 10.23
N GLY A 127 -8.67 -10.90 9.67
CA GLY A 127 -7.84 -9.74 9.31
C GLY A 127 -7.22 -8.99 10.50
N PRO A 128 -7.97 -8.65 11.57
CA PRO A 128 -7.38 -8.10 12.80
C PRO A 128 -6.36 -9.05 13.42
N THR A 129 -6.64 -10.35 13.36
CA THR A 129 -5.73 -11.39 13.87
C THR A 129 -4.42 -11.37 13.08
N GLY A 130 -4.47 -11.37 11.74
CA GLY A 130 -3.29 -11.28 10.88
C GLY A 130 -2.44 -10.04 11.17
N ASN A 131 -3.07 -8.88 11.38
CA ASN A 131 -2.35 -7.63 11.73
C ASN A 131 -1.61 -7.75 13.07
N VAL A 132 -2.26 -8.28 14.11
CA VAL A 132 -1.60 -8.46 15.42
C VAL A 132 -0.52 -9.55 15.35
N LEU A 133 -0.72 -10.60 14.56
CA LEU A 133 0.29 -11.64 14.36
C LEU A 133 1.57 -11.10 13.70
N LEU A 134 1.45 -10.18 12.74
CA LEU A 134 2.60 -9.47 12.14
C LEU A 134 3.39 -8.67 13.17
N LEU A 135 2.69 -7.92 14.03
CA LEU A 135 3.31 -7.16 15.10
C LEU A 135 4.01 -8.07 16.12
N LEU A 136 3.35 -9.16 16.52
CA LEU A 136 3.92 -10.13 17.44
C LEU A 136 5.15 -10.86 16.86
N ASP A 137 5.19 -11.15 15.55
CA ASP A 137 6.38 -11.70 14.89
C ASP A 137 7.56 -10.72 14.94
N ALA A 138 7.32 -9.42 14.75
CA ALA A 138 8.35 -8.40 14.88
C ALA A 138 8.87 -8.29 16.32
N LEU A 139 7.96 -8.19 17.31
CA LEU A 139 8.31 -8.13 18.73
C LEU A 139 9.03 -9.39 19.21
N ALA A 140 8.64 -10.58 18.74
CA ALA A 140 9.32 -11.83 19.04
C ALA A 140 10.79 -11.81 18.59
N LYS A 141 11.05 -11.30 17.37
CA LYS A 141 12.43 -11.16 16.85
C LYS A 141 13.26 -10.18 17.67
N GLU A 142 12.70 -9.02 18.02
CA GLU A 142 13.39 -7.99 18.79
C GLU A 142 13.69 -8.42 20.23
N THR A 143 12.75 -9.12 20.87
CA THR A 143 12.87 -9.56 22.26
C THR A 143 13.62 -10.87 22.42
N GLY A 144 13.81 -11.62 21.32
CA GLY A 144 14.30 -13.00 21.32
C GLY A 144 13.33 -14.00 21.95
N GLN A 145 12.06 -13.62 22.18
CA GLN A 145 11.04 -14.51 22.72
C GLN A 145 10.40 -15.36 21.60
N PRO A 146 9.95 -16.58 21.91
CA PRO A 146 9.26 -17.40 20.92
C PRO A 146 7.90 -16.79 20.56
N MET A 147 7.54 -16.88 19.27
CA MET A 147 6.21 -16.51 18.80
C MET A 147 5.19 -17.58 19.23
N GLN A 148 4.46 -17.32 20.31
CA GLN A 148 3.43 -18.20 20.86
C GLN A 148 2.21 -17.39 21.30
N LEU A 149 1.02 -17.91 21.00
CA LEU A 149 -0.26 -17.30 21.38
C LEU A 149 -0.75 -17.82 22.73
N LYS A 150 -1.59 -17.03 23.41
CA LYS A 150 -2.22 -17.46 24.67
C LYS A 150 -3.30 -18.50 24.45
N TYR A 151 -4.02 -18.39 23.34
CA TYR A 151 -5.14 -19.25 22.98
C TYR A 151 -4.98 -19.76 21.54
N PRO A 152 -5.43 -20.98 21.24
CA PRO A 152 -5.42 -21.52 19.88
C PRO A 152 -6.40 -20.75 18.98
N LEU A 153 -6.09 -20.63 17.69
CA LEU A 153 -6.92 -19.95 16.67
C LEU A 153 -8.14 -20.82 16.26
N THR A 154 -8.99 -21.20 17.22
CA THR A 154 -10.11 -22.14 17.03
C THR A 154 -11.17 -21.63 16.07
N PHE A 155 -11.20 -20.33 15.79
CA PHE A 155 -12.09 -19.79 14.77
C PHE A 155 -11.84 -20.43 13.39
N PHE A 156 -10.63 -20.90 13.06
CA PHE A 156 -10.39 -21.60 11.79
C PHE A 156 -11.13 -22.95 11.66
N ASP A 157 -11.60 -23.54 12.76
CA ASP A 157 -12.37 -24.80 12.74
C ASP A 157 -13.72 -24.66 12.00
N ALA A 158 -14.22 -23.43 11.86
CA ALA A 158 -15.41 -23.14 11.06
C ALA A 158 -15.18 -23.32 9.55
N ILE A 159 -13.92 -23.32 9.08
CA ILE A 159 -13.57 -23.46 7.67
C ILE A 159 -12.57 -24.59 7.39
N ASN A 160 -12.26 -25.45 8.36
CA ASN A 160 -11.14 -26.41 8.32
C ASN A 160 -11.24 -27.59 7.33
N THR A 161 -12.30 -27.67 6.53
CA THR A 161 -12.48 -28.72 5.51
C THR A 161 -12.75 -28.06 4.15
N PRO A 162 -12.41 -28.73 3.02
CA PRO A 162 -12.67 -28.20 1.67
C PRO A 162 -14.11 -27.73 1.45
N GLU A 163 -15.10 -28.46 1.98
CA GLU A 163 -16.52 -28.15 1.83
C GLU A 163 -16.91 -26.91 2.62
N LYS A 164 -16.51 -26.83 3.90
CA LYS A 164 -16.77 -25.65 4.75
C LYS A 164 -16.09 -24.41 4.18
N LEU A 165 -14.85 -24.54 3.72
CA LEU A 165 -14.11 -23.46 3.09
C LEU A 165 -14.83 -22.96 1.84
N THR A 166 -15.21 -23.86 0.92
CA THR A 166 -15.89 -23.48 -0.33
C THR A 166 -17.20 -22.74 -0.04
N ALA A 167 -18.01 -23.27 0.88
CA ALA A 167 -19.26 -22.62 1.29
C ALA A 167 -19.02 -21.22 1.88
N TYR A 168 -17.98 -21.07 2.70
CA TYR A 168 -17.58 -19.78 3.26
C TYR A 168 -17.12 -18.79 2.19
N LEU A 169 -16.28 -19.22 1.24
CA LEU A 169 -15.80 -18.36 0.16
C LEU A 169 -16.94 -17.93 -0.78
N ASP A 170 -17.85 -18.83 -1.14
CA ASP A 170 -19.02 -18.53 -1.96
C ASP A 170 -19.96 -17.52 -1.28
N ASP A 171 -20.15 -17.66 0.04
CA ASP A 171 -20.99 -16.76 0.82
C ASP A 171 -20.42 -15.33 0.84
N LEU A 172 -19.10 -15.20 0.98
CA LEU A 172 -18.42 -13.90 1.02
C LEU A 172 -18.29 -13.25 -0.35
N ALA A 173 -18.30 -14.04 -1.43
CA ALA A 173 -18.07 -13.55 -2.77
C ALA A 173 -19.30 -12.97 -3.47
N ASN A 174 -20.50 -13.38 -3.06
CA ASN A 174 -21.76 -13.03 -3.72
C ASN A 174 -22.53 -11.94 -2.98
N ILE A 175 -22.30 -10.70 -3.42
CA ILE A 175 -22.79 -9.48 -2.78
C ILE A 175 -24.14 -9.06 -3.36
N GLY A 176 -25.08 -8.75 -2.48
CA GLY A 176 -26.38 -8.17 -2.74
C GLY A 176 -26.32 -6.68 -3.06
N TRP A 177 -27.42 -6.16 -3.59
CA TRP A 177 -27.48 -4.80 -4.17
C TRP A 177 -27.20 -3.66 -3.17
N LEU A 178 -27.46 -3.85 -1.87
CA LEU A 178 -27.19 -2.86 -0.83
C LEU A 178 -25.71 -2.80 -0.48
N ALA A 179 -25.11 -3.95 -0.15
CA ALA A 179 -23.70 -4.03 0.18
C ALA A 179 -22.79 -3.71 -1.01
N ALA A 180 -23.26 -3.93 -2.25
CA ALA A 180 -22.57 -3.51 -3.47
C ALA A 180 -22.36 -1.99 -3.58
N LYS A 181 -23.08 -1.18 -2.80
CA LYS A 181 -22.92 0.29 -2.75
C LYS A 181 -21.93 0.76 -1.70
N LEU A 182 -21.43 -0.14 -0.85
CA LEU A 182 -20.43 0.21 0.17
C LEU A 182 -19.04 0.24 -0.47
N PRO A 183 -18.11 1.06 0.05
CA PRO A 183 -16.76 1.17 -0.50
C PRO A 183 -16.02 -0.18 -0.53
N GLU A 184 -16.20 -0.97 0.52
CA GLU A 184 -15.61 -2.30 0.68
C GLU A 184 -16.67 -3.37 0.89
N SER A 185 -16.32 -4.62 0.58
CA SER A 185 -17.23 -5.78 0.66
C SER A 185 -16.62 -6.90 1.48
N SER A 186 -17.44 -7.88 1.86
CA SER A 186 -16.98 -9.10 2.54
C SER A 186 -15.97 -9.92 1.73
N PHE A 187 -15.81 -9.65 0.43
CA PHE A 187 -14.74 -10.26 -0.38
C PHE A 187 -13.34 -9.95 0.15
N HIS A 188 -13.18 -8.89 0.95
CA HIS A 188 -11.92 -8.61 1.66
C HIS A 188 -11.47 -9.80 2.52
N MET A 189 -12.40 -10.56 3.09
CA MET A 189 -12.10 -11.73 3.93
C MET A 189 -11.67 -12.95 3.10
N VAL A 190 -12.18 -13.07 1.86
CA VAL A 190 -11.69 -14.06 0.89
C VAL A 190 -10.23 -13.79 0.55
N ARG A 191 -9.91 -12.51 0.33
CA ARG A 191 -8.56 -12.07 -0.01
C ARG A 191 -7.58 -12.45 1.08
N ASP A 192 -7.92 -12.26 2.35
CA ASP A 192 -6.98 -12.49 3.44
C ASP A 192 -6.63 -13.97 3.59
N LEU A 193 -7.61 -14.87 3.36
CA LEU A 193 -7.35 -16.31 3.35
C LEU A 193 -6.33 -16.75 2.30
N ALA A 194 -6.16 -16.01 1.19
CA ALA A 194 -5.22 -16.37 0.14
C ALA A 194 -3.78 -16.54 0.65
N GLY A 195 -3.41 -15.81 1.72
CA GLY A 195 -2.10 -15.88 2.34
C GLY A 195 -1.75 -17.28 2.86
N TYR A 196 -2.72 -18.00 3.43
CA TYR A 196 -2.54 -19.31 4.06
C TYR A 196 -2.25 -20.46 3.09
N SER A 197 -2.39 -20.22 1.77
CA SER A 197 -1.92 -21.16 0.75
C SER A 197 -0.39 -21.31 0.75
N ARG A 198 0.34 -20.36 1.35
CA ARG A 198 1.80 -20.30 1.36
C ARG A 198 2.37 -20.70 2.71
N ASP A 199 3.49 -21.41 2.69
CA ASP A 199 4.14 -21.90 3.93
C ASP A 199 4.90 -20.81 4.68
N ASP A 200 5.18 -19.66 4.04
CA ASP A 200 5.87 -18.51 4.64
C ASP A 200 4.94 -17.56 5.42
N ASP A 201 3.62 -17.80 5.36
CA ASP A 201 2.64 -17.09 6.19
C ASP A 201 2.88 -17.35 7.69
N ILE A 202 2.62 -16.35 8.55
CA ILE A 202 2.92 -16.39 9.99
C ILE A 202 2.24 -17.57 10.69
N VAL A 203 1.00 -17.89 10.33
CA VAL A 203 0.26 -19.00 10.93
C VAL A 203 0.93 -20.34 10.60
N ASN A 204 1.35 -20.51 9.35
CA ASN A 204 2.06 -21.71 8.90
C ASN A 204 3.49 -21.79 9.46
N LYS A 205 4.25 -20.68 9.37
CA LYS A 205 5.65 -20.54 9.81
C LYS A 205 5.86 -20.90 11.28
N TYR A 206 4.92 -20.51 12.14
CA TYR A 206 4.99 -20.78 13.59
C TYR A 206 4.04 -21.89 14.05
N HIS A 207 3.40 -22.60 13.12
CA HIS A 207 2.46 -23.68 13.43
C HIS A 207 1.33 -23.26 14.39
N LEU A 208 0.81 -22.03 14.24
CA LEU A 208 -0.26 -21.49 15.09
C LEU A 208 -1.63 -22.12 14.78
N TYR A 209 -1.78 -22.63 13.55
CA TYR A 209 -2.88 -23.49 13.10
C TYR A 209 -2.38 -24.36 11.94
N THR A 210 -2.92 -25.57 11.77
CA THR A 210 -2.50 -26.49 10.69
C THR A 210 -3.65 -26.74 9.73
N PHE A 211 -3.58 -26.14 8.53
CA PHE A 211 -4.49 -26.46 7.43
C PHE A 211 -4.03 -27.74 6.71
N SER A 212 -4.98 -28.61 6.34
CA SER A 212 -4.67 -29.81 5.58
C SER A 212 -4.24 -29.48 4.14
N PRO A 213 -3.47 -30.35 3.45
CA PRO A 213 -3.14 -30.17 2.04
C PRO A 213 -4.37 -30.03 1.14
N GLU A 214 -5.44 -30.78 1.43
CA GLU A 214 -6.71 -30.74 0.69
C GLU A 214 -7.39 -29.37 0.86
N TRP A 215 -7.32 -28.78 2.06
CA TRP A 215 -7.80 -27.44 2.32
C TRP A 215 -7.05 -26.39 1.47
N LYS A 216 -5.71 -26.44 1.48
CA LYS A 216 -4.87 -25.52 0.69
C LYS A 216 -5.16 -25.65 -0.81
N GLN A 217 -5.33 -26.88 -1.29
CA GLN A 217 -5.70 -27.15 -2.68
C GLN A 217 -7.10 -26.63 -3.03
N ALA A 218 -8.07 -26.79 -2.13
CA ALA A 218 -9.44 -26.28 -2.32
C ALA A 218 -9.46 -24.74 -2.40
N LEU A 219 -8.71 -24.06 -1.53
CA LEU A 219 -8.55 -22.61 -1.56
C LEU A 219 -7.97 -22.13 -2.90
N LEU A 220 -6.84 -22.72 -3.32
CA LEU A 220 -6.18 -22.36 -4.58
C LEU A 220 -7.09 -22.62 -5.77
N LYS A 221 -7.79 -23.77 -5.80
CA LYS A 221 -8.73 -24.12 -6.85
C LYS A 221 -9.90 -23.13 -6.91
N TRP A 222 -10.50 -22.80 -5.78
CA TRP A 222 -11.62 -21.85 -5.71
C TRP A 222 -11.19 -20.47 -6.22
N LEU A 223 -10.05 -19.97 -5.75
CA LEU A 223 -9.50 -18.69 -6.22
C LEU A 223 -9.20 -18.75 -7.72
N TYR A 224 -8.57 -19.83 -8.17
CA TYR A 224 -8.25 -20.02 -9.59
C TYR A 224 -9.52 -19.93 -10.43
N ASP A 225 -10.53 -20.74 -10.14
CA ASP A 225 -11.78 -20.82 -10.89
C ASP A 225 -12.60 -19.52 -10.83
N ASN A 226 -12.54 -18.80 -9.71
CA ASN A 226 -13.29 -17.57 -9.50
C ASN A 226 -12.62 -16.31 -10.12
N GLN A 227 -11.42 -16.44 -10.70
CA GLN A 227 -10.78 -15.34 -11.44
C GLN A 227 -11.62 -14.97 -12.67
N ASP A 228 -11.95 -13.68 -12.82
CA ASP A 228 -12.76 -13.21 -13.93
C ASP A 228 -11.98 -13.22 -15.26
N PRO A 229 -12.41 -13.94 -16.31
CA PRO A 229 -11.65 -14.07 -17.55
C PRO A 229 -11.67 -12.81 -18.43
N GLN A 230 -12.64 -11.92 -18.24
CA GLN A 230 -12.75 -10.69 -19.03
C GLN A 230 -11.76 -9.63 -18.55
N THR A 231 -11.64 -9.53 -17.22
CA THR A 231 -10.82 -8.50 -16.56
C THR A 231 -9.47 -9.02 -16.08
N GLY A 232 -9.36 -10.33 -15.82
CA GLY A 232 -8.25 -10.96 -15.11
C GLY A 232 -8.31 -10.76 -13.60
N PHE A 233 -9.32 -10.09 -13.06
CA PHE A 233 -9.36 -9.69 -11.64
C PHE A 233 -10.10 -10.69 -10.76
N TRP A 234 -9.85 -10.58 -9.47
CA TRP A 234 -10.71 -11.12 -8.42
C TRP A 234 -11.46 -9.98 -7.75
N GLY A 235 -12.66 -10.26 -7.26
CA GLY A 235 -13.43 -9.29 -6.50
C GLY A 235 -14.85 -9.79 -6.26
N PRO A 236 -15.66 -8.96 -5.57
CA PRO A 236 -17.04 -9.29 -5.27
C PRO A 236 -17.87 -9.40 -6.55
N ARG A 237 -18.77 -10.40 -6.58
CA ARG A 237 -19.71 -10.64 -7.67
C ARG A 237 -21.12 -10.25 -7.24
N SER A 238 -21.89 -9.72 -8.18
CA SER A 238 -23.31 -9.51 -7.98
C SER A 238 -24.01 -10.85 -7.78
N ARG A 239 -24.73 -11.02 -6.67
CA ARG A 239 -25.56 -12.21 -6.42
C ARG A 239 -26.59 -12.46 -7.52
N PHE A 240 -27.03 -11.41 -8.23
CA PHE A 240 -28.06 -11.51 -9.28
C PHE A 240 -27.50 -11.88 -10.65
N SER A 241 -26.32 -11.37 -11.01
CA SER A 241 -25.78 -11.56 -12.36
C SER A 241 -24.52 -12.43 -12.42
N GLY A 242 -23.91 -12.75 -11.28
CA GLY A 242 -22.62 -13.45 -11.20
C GLY A 242 -21.43 -12.62 -11.72
N LYS A 243 -21.68 -11.39 -12.19
CA LYS A 243 -20.63 -10.52 -12.75
C LYS A 243 -19.88 -9.81 -11.65
N LEU A 244 -18.60 -9.57 -11.89
CA LEU A 244 -17.75 -8.74 -11.04
C LEU A 244 -18.38 -7.34 -10.88
N LEU A 245 -18.44 -6.83 -9.66
CA LEU A 245 -19.06 -5.53 -9.36
C LEU A 245 -18.17 -4.35 -9.79
N LYS A 246 -16.86 -4.49 -9.65
CA LYS A 246 -15.87 -3.44 -9.94
C LYS A 246 -14.50 -4.06 -10.27
N LEU A 247 -13.63 -3.30 -10.92
CA LEU A 247 -12.22 -3.64 -11.06
C LEU A 247 -11.52 -3.52 -9.69
N ASP A 248 -11.63 -4.58 -8.89
CA ASP A 248 -11.14 -4.62 -7.52
C ASP A 248 -9.63 -4.89 -7.44
N LEU A 249 -8.86 -3.85 -7.74
CA LEU A 249 -7.39 -3.86 -7.70
C LEU A 249 -6.87 -4.18 -6.29
N HIS A 250 -7.59 -3.75 -5.25
CA HIS A 250 -7.16 -3.91 -3.87
C HIS A 250 -7.14 -5.38 -3.45
N ASN A 251 -8.20 -6.13 -3.77
CA ASN A 251 -8.30 -7.56 -3.50
C ASN A 251 -7.44 -8.38 -4.48
N THR A 252 -7.45 -8.01 -5.77
CA THR A 252 -6.61 -8.66 -6.79
C THR A 252 -5.12 -8.62 -6.44
N GLY A 253 -4.62 -7.47 -6.00
CA GLY A 253 -3.21 -7.29 -5.64
C GLY A 253 -2.71 -8.12 -4.47
N SER A 254 -3.61 -8.65 -3.63
CA SER A 254 -3.27 -9.58 -2.55
C SER A 254 -3.42 -11.04 -2.98
N ILE A 255 -4.52 -11.39 -3.67
CA ILE A 255 -4.77 -12.77 -4.13
C ILE A 255 -3.70 -13.24 -5.12
N VAL A 256 -3.21 -12.36 -6.00
CA VAL A 256 -2.18 -12.68 -6.99
C VAL A 256 -0.93 -13.31 -6.36
N LYS A 257 -0.61 -12.96 -5.11
CA LYS A 257 0.57 -13.45 -4.38
C LYS A 257 0.51 -14.94 -4.07
N ALA A 258 -0.70 -15.52 -4.01
CA ALA A 258 -0.90 -16.96 -3.89
C ALA A 258 -0.44 -17.70 -5.17
N PHE A 259 -0.45 -17.04 -6.33
CA PHE A 259 -0.16 -17.69 -7.61
C PHE A 259 1.23 -17.37 -8.16
N VAL A 260 1.83 -16.22 -7.82
CA VAL A 260 3.16 -15.83 -8.31
C VAL A 260 4.07 -15.28 -7.19
N ASP A 261 5.38 -15.39 -7.41
CA ASP A 261 6.40 -14.75 -6.58
C ASP A 261 6.60 -13.26 -6.93
N ASN A 262 7.45 -12.55 -6.17
CA ASN A 262 7.79 -11.13 -6.40
C ASN A 262 8.53 -10.84 -7.72
N ASN A 263 8.82 -11.89 -8.51
CA ASN A 263 9.43 -11.83 -9.82
C ASN A 263 8.46 -12.22 -10.96
N GLY A 264 7.21 -12.55 -10.64
CA GLY A 264 6.17 -12.95 -11.58
C GLY A 264 6.28 -14.41 -12.05
N ASN A 265 7.05 -15.25 -11.35
CA ASN A 265 7.10 -16.68 -11.61
C ASN A 265 5.95 -17.40 -10.92
N ASP A 266 5.31 -18.34 -11.61
CA ASP A 266 4.20 -19.10 -11.06
C ASP A 266 4.68 -20.00 -9.90
N ARG A 267 3.94 -19.99 -8.79
CA ARG A 267 4.24 -20.79 -7.58
C ARG A 267 3.75 -22.23 -7.69
N HIS A 268 2.69 -22.45 -8.47
CA HIS A 268 2.00 -23.73 -8.57
C HIS A 268 1.87 -24.13 -10.03
N VAL A 269 2.43 -25.30 -10.38
CA VAL A 269 2.34 -25.85 -11.75
C VAL A 269 0.88 -26.10 -12.16
N LEU A 270 0.04 -26.57 -11.22
CA LEU A 270 -1.37 -26.85 -11.48
C LEU A 270 -2.24 -25.59 -11.52
N PHE A 271 -1.77 -24.47 -10.95
CA PHE A 271 -2.50 -23.23 -10.86
C PHE A 271 -1.64 -22.03 -11.30
N PRO A 272 -1.22 -21.96 -12.58
CA PRO A 272 -0.44 -20.83 -13.08
C PRO A 272 -1.32 -19.57 -13.15
N LEU A 273 -0.77 -18.38 -12.90
CA LEU A 273 -1.57 -17.16 -12.94
C LEU A 273 -2.16 -16.93 -14.35
N ARG A 274 -3.49 -16.85 -14.47
CA ARG A 274 -4.18 -16.65 -15.76
C ARG A 274 -4.42 -15.17 -16.06
N TYR A 275 -4.70 -14.89 -17.33
CA TYR A 275 -5.17 -13.59 -17.83
C TYR A 275 -4.24 -12.40 -17.51
N LYS A 276 -2.92 -12.63 -17.43
CA LYS A 276 -1.90 -11.62 -17.07
C LYS A 276 -2.04 -10.33 -17.90
N ASP A 277 -2.27 -10.44 -19.22
CA ASP A 277 -2.42 -9.27 -20.10
C ASP A 277 -3.68 -8.44 -19.81
N LYS A 278 -4.81 -9.11 -19.53
CA LYS A 278 -6.06 -8.43 -19.15
C LYS A 278 -5.90 -7.75 -17.81
N MET A 279 -5.26 -8.43 -16.86
CA MET A 279 -4.96 -7.88 -15.55
C MET A 279 -4.09 -6.62 -15.68
N PHE A 280 -3.00 -6.69 -16.46
CA PHE A 280 -2.10 -5.55 -16.69
C PHE A 280 -2.85 -4.35 -17.29
N ALA A 281 -3.63 -4.58 -18.35
CA ALA A 281 -4.39 -3.51 -19.01
C ALA A 281 -5.43 -2.86 -18.09
N ASN A 282 -6.17 -3.65 -17.32
CA ASN A 282 -7.17 -3.13 -16.39
C ASN A 282 -6.54 -2.45 -15.17
N THR A 283 -5.38 -2.91 -14.70
CA THR A 283 -4.63 -2.19 -13.67
C THR A 283 -4.19 -0.82 -14.17
N LEU A 284 -3.71 -0.70 -15.42
CA LEU A 284 -3.41 0.61 -16.00
C LEU A 284 -4.66 1.50 -16.11
N LEU A 285 -5.81 0.93 -16.43
CA LEU A 285 -7.07 1.67 -16.50
C LEU A 285 -7.47 2.24 -15.13
N VAL A 286 -7.38 1.44 -14.07
CA VAL A 286 -7.63 1.89 -12.69
C VAL A 286 -6.62 2.97 -12.25
N MET A 287 -5.33 2.78 -12.58
CA MET A 287 -4.29 3.77 -12.25
C MET A 287 -4.37 5.06 -13.07
N ALA A 288 -5.11 5.06 -14.18
CA ALA A 288 -5.34 6.23 -15.01
C ALA A 288 -6.49 7.12 -14.51
N GLU A 289 -7.24 6.68 -13.49
CA GLU A 289 -8.21 7.52 -12.80
C GLU A 289 -7.52 8.77 -12.24
N PRO A 290 -8.05 9.99 -12.49
CA PRO A 290 -7.47 11.21 -11.94
C PRO A 290 -7.56 11.20 -10.41
N PRO A 291 -6.65 11.92 -9.71
CA PRO A 291 -6.81 12.12 -8.28
C PRO A 291 -8.14 12.85 -8.00
N PRO A 292 -8.90 12.42 -6.98
CA PRO A 292 -10.20 13.01 -6.65
C PRO A 292 -10.05 14.42 -6.06
N ASP A 293 -11.15 15.08 -5.66
CA ASP A 293 -11.06 16.36 -4.96
C ASP A 293 -10.44 16.16 -3.55
N ILE A 294 -9.68 17.16 -3.07
CA ILE A 294 -9.02 17.08 -1.77
C ILE A 294 -10.02 17.10 -0.59
N SER A 295 -11.25 17.57 -0.84
CA SER A 295 -12.35 17.56 0.13
C SER A 295 -12.98 16.17 0.31
N ASP A 296 -12.83 15.27 -0.68
CA ASP A 296 -13.34 13.90 -0.66
C ASP A 296 -12.27 12.92 -0.15
N LEU A 297 -11.93 13.05 1.15
CA LEU A 297 -10.81 12.32 1.76
C LEU A 297 -10.94 10.79 1.69
N ASP A 298 -12.15 10.25 1.67
CA ASP A 298 -12.41 8.81 1.55
C ASP A 298 -12.11 8.29 0.14
N GLU A 299 -12.56 9.00 -0.90
CA GLU A 299 -12.22 8.69 -2.27
C GLU A 299 -10.71 8.85 -2.52
N TRP A 300 -10.12 9.91 -1.95
CA TRP A 300 -8.70 10.18 -2.01
C TRP A 300 -7.85 9.08 -1.36
N HIS A 301 -8.27 8.61 -0.19
CA HIS A 301 -7.68 7.44 0.46
C HIS A 301 -7.72 6.22 -0.46
N GLY A 302 -8.90 5.93 -1.02
CA GLY A 302 -9.10 4.82 -1.95
C GLY A 302 -8.22 4.92 -3.20
N TRP A 303 -8.13 6.11 -3.81
CA TRP A 303 -7.29 6.36 -4.99
C TRP A 303 -5.81 6.08 -4.69
N THR A 304 -5.31 6.55 -3.55
CA THR A 304 -3.90 6.37 -3.14
C THR A 304 -3.57 4.89 -2.97
N LEU A 305 -4.44 4.15 -2.29
CA LEU A 305 -4.27 2.71 -2.10
C LEU A 305 -4.32 1.95 -3.42
N ARG A 306 -5.29 2.25 -4.29
CA ARG A 306 -5.42 1.60 -5.61
C ARG A 306 -4.17 1.86 -6.45
N THR A 307 -3.73 3.10 -6.56
CA THR A 307 -2.59 3.45 -7.42
C THR A 307 -1.29 2.85 -6.90
N GLY A 308 -1.02 2.92 -5.59
CA GLY A 308 0.15 2.29 -4.97
C GLY A 308 0.17 0.75 -5.12
N LYS A 309 -0.98 0.09 -4.91
CA LYS A 309 -1.13 -1.35 -5.17
C LYS A 309 -0.95 -1.69 -6.64
N GLY A 310 -1.42 -0.82 -7.55
CA GLY A 310 -1.23 -0.95 -8.98
C GLY A 310 0.26 -0.97 -9.36
N VAL A 311 1.07 -0.04 -8.84
CA VAL A 311 2.53 -0.04 -9.05
C VAL A 311 3.14 -1.38 -8.59
N SER A 312 2.81 -1.84 -7.39
CA SER A 312 3.31 -3.12 -6.86
C SER A 312 2.88 -4.31 -7.73
N LEU A 313 1.61 -4.35 -8.15
CA LEU A 313 1.06 -5.43 -8.96
C LEU A 313 1.78 -5.53 -10.31
N LEU A 314 1.93 -4.40 -11.00
CA LEU A 314 2.57 -4.33 -12.30
C LEU A 314 4.06 -4.71 -12.20
N THR A 315 4.80 -4.15 -11.25
CA THR A 315 6.27 -4.31 -11.16
C THR A 315 6.70 -5.65 -10.57
N ARG A 316 6.00 -6.16 -9.55
CA ARG A 316 6.37 -7.43 -8.89
C ARG A 316 5.85 -8.64 -9.65
N TYR A 317 4.57 -8.62 -10.03
CA TYR A 317 3.85 -9.85 -10.40
C TYR A 317 3.59 -9.97 -11.90
N LEU A 318 3.34 -8.85 -12.58
CA LEU A 318 2.88 -8.87 -13.98
C LEU A 318 3.92 -8.41 -15.01
N TRP A 319 5.07 -7.85 -14.60
CA TRP A 319 6.01 -7.21 -15.53
C TRP A 319 6.62 -8.15 -16.59
N LYS A 320 6.77 -9.43 -16.22
CA LYS A 320 7.42 -10.45 -17.05
C LYS A 320 6.59 -10.74 -18.29
N GLY A 321 7.18 -10.58 -19.48
CA GLY A 321 6.53 -10.88 -20.76
C GLY A 321 5.62 -9.76 -21.30
N VAL A 322 5.55 -8.60 -20.65
CA VAL A 322 4.70 -7.48 -21.07
C VAL A 322 5.29 -6.73 -22.27
N SER A 323 4.42 -6.31 -23.19
CA SER A 323 4.80 -5.51 -24.37
C SER A 323 5.44 -4.18 -24.00
N ARG A 324 6.33 -3.67 -24.87
CA ARG A 324 6.99 -2.36 -24.70
C ARG A 324 5.98 -1.21 -24.57
N GLU A 325 4.89 -1.26 -25.33
CA GLU A 325 3.83 -0.25 -25.28
C GLU A 325 3.16 -0.18 -23.90
N ASN A 326 2.84 -1.34 -23.32
CA ASN A 326 2.22 -1.41 -21.99
C ASN A 326 3.21 -0.97 -20.89
N LYS A 327 4.50 -1.30 -21.01
CA LYS A 327 5.54 -0.80 -20.10
C LYS A 327 5.67 0.73 -20.16
N GLU A 328 5.56 1.32 -21.34
CA GLU A 328 5.59 2.78 -21.52
C GLU A 328 4.34 3.45 -20.92
N LYS A 329 3.15 2.86 -21.07
CA LYS A 329 1.93 3.32 -20.39
C LYS A 329 2.09 3.26 -18.87
N ALA A 330 2.62 2.16 -18.34
CA ALA A 330 2.91 2.01 -16.91
C ALA A 330 3.89 3.06 -16.41
N ARG A 331 4.97 3.30 -17.17
CA ARG A 331 5.96 4.33 -16.87
C ARG A 331 5.30 5.71 -16.70
N LYS A 332 4.46 6.13 -17.64
CA LYS A 332 3.72 7.40 -17.55
C LYS A 332 2.80 7.46 -16.33
N SER A 333 2.09 6.39 -16.02
CA SER A 333 1.27 6.32 -14.80
C SER A 333 2.12 6.45 -13.52
N PHE A 334 3.31 5.85 -13.48
CA PHE A 334 4.22 5.97 -12.33
C PHE A 334 4.79 7.38 -12.20
N GLU A 335 5.14 8.02 -13.32
CA GLU A 335 5.59 9.43 -13.36
C GLU A 335 4.50 10.39 -12.84
N THR A 336 3.24 10.17 -13.22
CA THR A 336 2.10 10.94 -12.68
C THR A 336 1.93 10.68 -11.18
N PHE A 337 1.99 9.42 -10.75
CA PHE A 337 1.78 9.06 -9.35
C PHE A 337 2.85 9.66 -8.44
N VAL A 338 4.15 9.54 -8.80
CA VAL A 338 5.23 10.12 -8.00
C VAL A 338 5.13 11.64 -7.93
N ARG A 339 4.74 12.30 -9.02
CA ARG A 339 4.51 13.74 -9.05
C ARG A 339 3.43 14.16 -8.06
N VAL A 340 2.26 13.50 -8.11
CA VAL A 340 1.16 13.75 -7.16
C VAL A 340 1.62 13.51 -5.72
N ARG A 341 2.45 12.48 -5.47
CA ARG A 341 3.00 12.19 -4.14
C ARG A 341 3.86 13.34 -3.60
N PHE A 342 4.76 13.89 -4.42
CA PHE A 342 5.54 15.05 -3.99
C PHE A 342 4.68 16.32 -3.84
N GLU A 343 3.81 16.60 -4.80
CA GLU A 343 3.01 17.84 -4.80
C GLU A 343 2.00 17.92 -3.66
N LYS A 344 1.45 16.78 -3.23
CA LYS A 344 0.34 16.74 -2.27
C LYS A 344 0.74 16.25 -0.88
N TYR A 345 1.83 15.50 -0.75
CA TYR A 345 2.15 14.79 0.50
C TYR A 345 3.54 15.07 1.05
N TYR A 346 4.48 15.55 0.23
CA TYR A 346 5.83 15.81 0.71
C TYR A 346 5.88 17.13 1.47
N LEU A 347 6.35 17.08 2.72
CA LEU A 347 6.51 18.24 3.59
C LEU A 347 7.99 18.61 3.64
N SER A 348 8.38 19.62 2.86
CA SER A 348 9.79 19.94 2.63
C SER A 348 10.55 20.40 3.88
N ASP A 349 9.85 21.00 4.84
CA ASP A 349 10.36 21.44 6.14
C ASP A 349 10.65 20.26 7.08
N GLN A 350 9.92 19.15 6.92
CA GLN A 350 10.10 17.93 7.71
C GLN A 350 10.97 16.90 6.99
N GLY A 351 11.07 16.98 5.66
CA GLY A 351 11.83 16.02 4.87
C GLY A 351 11.15 14.66 4.70
N ALA A 352 9.84 14.59 4.90
CA ALA A 352 9.06 13.35 4.95
C ALA A 352 7.66 13.53 4.36
N PHE A 353 6.85 12.45 4.33
CA PHE A 353 5.55 12.47 3.68
C PHE A 353 4.42 12.31 4.71
N CYS A 354 3.35 13.08 4.53
CA CYS A 354 2.10 12.86 5.24
C CYS A 354 1.25 11.78 4.53
N TYR A 355 0.27 11.22 5.25
CA TYR A 355 -0.60 10.20 4.71
C TYR A 355 -1.77 10.79 3.91
N TYR A 356 -2.30 11.94 4.35
CA TYR A 356 -3.38 12.67 3.67
C TYR A 356 -2.90 14.03 3.18
N PRO A 357 -3.31 14.46 1.98
CA PRO A 357 -2.99 15.79 1.47
C PRO A 357 -3.40 16.91 2.42
N GLY A 358 -2.63 18.01 2.40
CA GLY A 358 -2.90 19.18 3.24
C GLY A 358 -2.61 19.00 4.73
N SER A 359 -2.19 17.81 5.15
CA SER A 359 -1.71 17.59 6.53
C SER A 359 -0.45 18.40 6.78
N LEU A 360 -0.36 19.00 7.97
CA LEU A 360 0.79 19.81 8.38
C LEU A 360 1.92 18.98 9.00
N GLN A 361 1.72 17.68 9.19
CA GLN A 361 2.65 16.77 9.84
C GLN A 361 2.86 15.52 9.00
N ALA A 362 4.12 15.09 8.88
CA ALA A 362 4.45 13.84 8.23
C ALA A 362 4.06 12.66 9.14
N THR A 363 3.89 11.50 8.52
CA THR A 363 3.39 10.29 9.20
C THR A 363 4.20 9.09 8.77
N LEU A 364 4.28 8.08 9.63
CA LEU A 364 4.93 6.80 9.30
C LEU A 364 4.30 6.17 8.05
N ASP A 365 2.96 6.03 8.00
CA ASP A 365 2.25 5.46 6.85
C ASP A 365 2.51 6.24 5.53
N GLY A 366 2.49 7.57 5.61
CA GLY A 366 2.79 8.44 4.47
C GLY A 366 4.21 8.24 3.95
N THR A 367 5.19 8.19 4.85
CA THR A 367 6.62 8.08 4.53
C THR A 367 6.97 6.67 4.05
N GLY A 368 6.56 5.63 4.78
CA GLY A 368 6.76 4.23 4.39
C GLY A 368 6.15 3.93 3.03
N SER A 369 4.92 4.40 2.76
CA SER A 369 4.28 4.26 1.44
C SER A 369 5.07 4.95 0.31
N ALA A 370 5.66 6.13 0.56
CA ALA A 370 6.51 6.80 -0.42
C ALA A 370 7.80 6.04 -0.69
N MET A 371 8.46 5.51 0.34
CA MET A 371 9.69 4.71 0.18
C MET A 371 9.39 3.39 -0.54
N GLY A 372 8.29 2.72 -0.17
CA GLY A 372 7.82 1.51 -0.83
C GLY A 372 7.53 1.73 -2.32
N PHE A 373 7.08 2.92 -2.74
CA PHE A 373 6.96 3.24 -4.17
C PHE A 373 8.32 3.18 -4.90
N PHE A 374 9.35 3.83 -4.36
CA PHE A 374 10.70 3.84 -4.94
C PHE A 374 11.32 2.44 -4.96
N GLU A 375 11.12 1.67 -3.91
CA GLU A 375 11.52 0.27 -3.84
C GLU A 375 10.81 -0.57 -4.92
N ASN A 376 9.51 -0.33 -5.14
CA ASN A 376 8.71 -1.02 -6.16
C ASN A 376 9.18 -0.78 -7.59
N ILE A 377 9.55 0.45 -7.93
CA ILE A 377 10.09 0.78 -9.25
C ILE A 377 11.58 0.44 -9.38
N GLY A 378 12.20 -0.12 -8.33
CA GLY A 378 13.59 -0.57 -8.35
C GLY A 378 14.62 0.53 -8.12
N ALA A 379 14.24 1.72 -7.64
CA ALA A 379 15.18 2.82 -7.42
C ALA A 379 16.28 2.51 -6.39
N PHE A 380 15.99 1.60 -5.44
CA PHE A 380 16.95 1.14 -4.42
C PHE A 380 17.62 -0.20 -4.74
N VAL A 381 17.12 -0.95 -5.72
CA VAL A 381 17.55 -2.33 -6.02
C VAL A 381 17.98 -2.43 -7.48
N PRO A 382 19.29 -2.37 -7.79
CA PRO A 382 19.83 -2.30 -9.15
C PRO A 382 19.36 -3.41 -10.08
N GLU A 383 19.30 -4.65 -9.59
CA GLU A 383 18.85 -5.82 -10.34
C GLU A 383 17.37 -5.67 -10.72
N LYS A 384 16.57 -5.10 -9.82
CA LYS A 384 15.16 -4.79 -10.05
C LYS A 384 15.02 -3.64 -11.05
N GLN A 385 15.83 -2.58 -10.93
CA GLN A 385 15.86 -1.48 -11.91
C GLN A 385 16.15 -2.02 -13.32
N ARG A 386 17.17 -2.86 -13.47
CA ARG A 386 17.53 -3.51 -14.74
C ARG A 386 16.41 -4.39 -15.28
N ARG A 387 15.79 -5.22 -14.43
CA ARG A 387 14.65 -6.08 -14.82
C ARG A 387 13.45 -5.26 -15.30
N LEU A 388 13.19 -4.12 -14.65
CA LEU A 388 12.04 -3.29 -14.96
C LEU A 388 12.29 -2.45 -16.23
N TRP A 389 13.41 -1.76 -16.30
CA TRP A 389 13.62 -0.66 -17.23
C TRP A 389 14.67 -0.92 -18.32
N GLY A 390 15.42 -2.02 -18.22
CA GLY A 390 16.58 -2.28 -19.06
C GLY A 390 17.89 -1.92 -18.36
N GLY A 391 19.01 -2.40 -18.89
CA GLY A 391 20.33 -2.02 -18.38
C GLY A 391 20.70 -0.58 -18.71
N VAL A 392 21.80 -0.10 -18.13
CA VAL A 392 22.31 1.27 -18.35
C VAL A 392 22.61 1.52 -19.82
N GLU A 393 23.07 0.50 -20.52
CA GLU A 393 23.29 0.47 -21.95
C GLU A 393 22.02 0.73 -22.80
N GLU A 394 20.83 0.43 -22.26
CA GLU A 394 19.55 0.69 -22.92
C GLU A 394 18.92 2.01 -22.48
N THR A 395 19.07 2.38 -21.21
CA THR A 395 18.38 3.54 -20.63
C THR A 395 19.20 4.83 -20.68
N CYS A 396 20.52 4.74 -20.71
CA CYS A 396 21.44 5.86 -20.51
C CYS A 396 22.27 6.12 -21.78
N VAL A 397 21.98 7.23 -22.46
CA VAL A 397 22.74 7.66 -23.64
C VAL A 397 24.12 8.17 -23.23
N ASP A 398 25.18 7.61 -23.81
CA ASP A 398 26.54 8.16 -23.66
C ASP A 398 26.71 9.39 -24.57
N LEU A 399 26.79 10.57 -23.95
CA LEU A 399 26.99 11.85 -24.63
C LEU A 399 28.47 12.10 -24.94
N GLY A 400 29.36 11.20 -24.52
CA GLY A 400 30.79 11.24 -24.81
C GLY A 400 31.66 11.74 -23.67
N SER A 401 32.96 11.80 -23.97
CA SER A 401 34.01 12.30 -23.09
C SER A 401 34.64 13.56 -23.67
N PHE A 402 34.76 14.60 -22.86
CA PHE A 402 35.21 15.92 -23.27
C PHE A 402 36.47 16.31 -22.49
N SER A 403 37.54 16.64 -23.21
CA SER A 403 38.74 17.23 -22.63
C SER A 403 38.56 18.74 -22.55
N ILE A 404 38.61 19.30 -21.35
CA ILE A 404 38.31 20.72 -21.10
C ILE A 404 39.39 21.37 -20.24
N LYS A 405 39.62 22.67 -20.48
CA LYS A 405 40.46 23.52 -19.63
C LYS A 405 39.64 24.13 -18.47
N THR A 406 38.42 24.56 -18.77
CA THR A 406 37.50 25.21 -17.84
C THR A 406 36.08 24.76 -18.13
N LEU A 407 35.26 24.59 -17.09
CA LEU A 407 33.82 24.31 -17.21
C LEU A 407 33.03 25.61 -17.40
N THR A 408 32.04 25.56 -18.29
CA THR A 408 31.07 26.60 -18.56
C THR A 408 29.66 26.00 -18.54
N GLU A 409 28.62 26.84 -18.44
CA GLU A 409 27.24 26.35 -18.45
C GLU A 409 26.89 25.61 -19.75
N LYS A 410 27.42 26.08 -20.89
CA LYS A 410 27.17 25.49 -22.21
C LYS A 410 27.66 24.05 -22.32
N ASP A 411 28.64 23.65 -21.52
CA ASP A 411 29.13 22.27 -21.51
C ASP A 411 28.04 21.29 -21.04
N PHE A 412 26.98 21.78 -20.38
CA PHE A 412 25.85 20.98 -19.91
C PHE A 412 24.64 20.98 -20.85
N ASP A 413 24.67 21.77 -21.94
CA ASP A 413 23.60 21.81 -22.95
C ASP A 413 23.23 20.41 -23.48
N PRO A 414 24.17 19.46 -23.72
CA PRO A 414 23.83 18.11 -24.18
C PRO A 414 22.95 17.32 -23.20
N ILE A 415 23.16 17.50 -21.89
CA ILE A 415 22.31 16.88 -20.86
C ILE A 415 20.94 17.55 -20.85
N MET A 416 20.92 18.88 -20.93
CA MET A 416 19.69 19.67 -20.90
C MET A 416 18.77 19.40 -22.10
N ALA A 417 19.35 19.05 -23.25
CA ALA A 417 18.62 18.70 -24.47
C ALA A 417 17.84 17.37 -24.36
N GLN A 418 18.11 16.50 -23.37
CA GLN A 418 17.45 15.19 -23.24
C GLN A 418 15.98 15.28 -22.77
N GLY A 419 15.47 16.47 -22.42
CA GLY A 419 14.06 16.75 -22.15
C GLY A 419 13.50 16.21 -20.82
N ALA A 420 13.93 15.02 -20.39
CA ALA A 420 13.38 14.24 -19.28
C ALA A 420 14.29 14.17 -18.03
N ILE A 421 15.22 15.11 -17.88
CA ILE A 421 16.13 15.15 -16.71
C ILE A 421 15.45 15.92 -15.56
N ASN A 422 15.26 15.22 -14.44
CA ASN A 422 14.81 15.82 -13.18
C ASN A 422 16.00 16.30 -12.35
N SER A 423 17.04 15.48 -12.25
CA SER A 423 18.23 15.73 -11.45
C SER A 423 19.48 15.25 -12.18
N VAL A 424 20.62 15.84 -11.81
CA VAL A 424 21.94 15.48 -12.31
C VAL A 424 22.83 15.16 -11.11
N ARG A 425 23.51 14.02 -11.16
CA ARG A 425 24.47 13.59 -10.13
C ARG A 425 25.89 13.72 -10.68
N PHE A 426 26.79 14.19 -9.82
CA PHE A 426 28.21 14.33 -10.14
C PHE A 426 29.05 13.33 -9.35
N TYR A 427 30.04 12.76 -10.02
CA TYR A 427 30.97 11.77 -9.47
C TYR A 427 32.40 12.16 -9.79
N SER A 428 33.33 11.93 -8.85
CA SER A 428 34.78 12.14 -9.02
C SER A 428 35.46 11.12 -9.96
N GLY A 429 34.71 10.18 -10.50
CA GLY A 429 35.18 9.13 -11.41
C GLY A 429 33.98 8.38 -12.00
N SER A 430 34.24 7.28 -12.71
CA SER A 430 33.14 6.44 -13.21
C SER A 430 32.44 5.75 -12.03
N PRO A 431 31.14 5.97 -11.81
CA PRO A 431 30.40 5.23 -10.80
C PRO A 431 30.23 3.77 -11.22
N ASP A 432 29.95 2.92 -10.23
CA ASP A 432 29.50 1.56 -10.50
C ASP A 432 28.15 1.63 -11.22
N SER A 433 28.05 1.01 -12.40
CA SER A 433 26.80 0.94 -13.18
C SER A 433 25.69 0.18 -12.45
N MET A 434 26.03 -0.59 -11.42
CA MET A 434 25.09 -1.26 -10.53
C MET A 434 24.84 -0.45 -9.25
N ASN A 435 25.47 0.71 -9.02
CA ASN A 435 25.19 1.51 -7.83
C ASN A 435 25.45 3.01 -8.05
N PHE A 436 24.47 3.69 -8.63
CA PHE A 436 24.50 5.15 -8.82
C PHE A 436 24.18 5.97 -7.56
N MET A 437 23.88 5.32 -6.43
CA MET A 437 23.62 6.02 -5.17
C MET A 437 24.90 6.25 -4.36
N ALA A 438 25.95 5.47 -4.62
CA ALA A 438 27.22 5.56 -3.93
C ALA A 438 28.13 6.66 -4.49
N LYS A 439 28.94 7.26 -3.62
CA LYS A 439 30.04 8.19 -3.96
C LYS A 439 29.61 9.43 -4.78
N VAL A 440 28.34 9.80 -4.71
CA VAL A 440 27.84 11.05 -5.28
C VAL A 440 28.51 12.23 -4.56
N GLN A 441 28.97 13.21 -5.33
CA GLN A 441 29.68 14.38 -4.81
C GLN A 441 28.77 15.60 -4.67
N ASN A 442 27.78 15.71 -5.55
CA ASN A 442 26.78 16.77 -5.57
C ASN A 442 25.58 16.36 -6.44
N ILE A 443 24.41 16.92 -6.13
CA ILE A 443 23.21 16.85 -6.95
C ILE A 443 22.90 18.26 -7.46
N TRP A 444 22.55 18.36 -8.74
CA TRP A 444 22.03 19.57 -9.35
C TRP A 444 20.63 19.33 -9.91
N TYR A 445 19.70 20.21 -9.55
CA TYR A 445 18.38 20.28 -10.16
C TYR A 445 18.37 21.39 -11.20
N PRO A 446 18.44 21.03 -12.50
CA PRO A 446 18.56 22.01 -13.57
C PRO A 446 17.26 22.76 -13.84
N ARG A 447 16.15 22.31 -13.27
CA ARG A 447 14.82 22.93 -13.35
C ARG A 447 14.23 22.98 -11.95
N ASN A 448 13.36 23.95 -11.71
CA ASN A 448 12.61 23.99 -10.47
C ASN A 448 11.70 22.75 -10.40
N THR A 449 11.92 21.91 -9.39
CA THR A 449 11.17 20.66 -9.18
C THR A 449 10.92 20.47 -7.69
N GLN A 450 9.73 19.94 -7.36
CA GLN A 450 9.42 19.47 -6.02
C GLN A 450 9.83 18.00 -5.83
N MET A 451 10.09 17.27 -6.93
CA MET A 451 10.47 15.87 -6.89
C MET A 451 11.96 15.75 -6.62
N LEU A 452 12.29 15.29 -5.42
CA LEU A 452 13.67 15.10 -5.02
C LEU A 452 14.27 13.85 -5.64
N ASP A 453 15.55 13.94 -6.00
CA ASP A 453 16.41 12.80 -6.25
C ASP A 453 16.51 11.95 -4.96
N ILE A 454 16.55 10.63 -5.08
CA ILE A 454 16.65 9.74 -3.92
C ILE A 454 17.89 10.00 -3.06
N VAL A 455 18.98 10.50 -3.66
CA VAL A 455 20.22 10.82 -2.95
C VAL A 455 20.05 12.09 -2.07
N ASP A 456 19.11 12.97 -2.41
CA ASP A 456 18.69 14.12 -1.58
C ASP A 456 17.57 13.72 -0.60
N LEU A 457 16.64 12.87 -1.03
CA LEU A 457 15.45 12.49 -0.26
C LEU A 457 15.77 11.58 0.92
N VAL A 458 16.52 10.49 0.69
CA VAL A 458 16.72 9.43 1.70
C VAL A 458 17.36 9.96 2.99
N PRO A 459 18.42 10.80 2.95
CA PRO A 459 18.98 11.37 4.17
C PRO A 459 17.97 12.21 4.97
N ARG A 460 17.07 12.93 4.30
CA ARG A 460 16.01 13.72 4.96
C ARG A 460 14.99 12.83 5.64
N VAL A 461 14.57 11.78 4.96
CA VAL A 461 13.64 10.78 5.52
C VAL A 461 14.27 10.09 6.73
N LYS A 462 15.54 9.64 6.63
CA LYS A 462 16.26 9.04 7.76
C LYS A 462 16.32 9.98 8.96
N ASN A 463 16.63 11.26 8.73
CA ASN A 463 16.62 12.26 9.80
C ASN A 463 15.23 12.41 10.44
N TRP A 464 14.16 12.46 9.63
CA TRP A 464 12.80 12.54 10.16
C TRP A 464 12.42 11.30 10.98
N VAL A 465 12.68 10.09 10.47
CA VAL A 465 12.40 8.83 11.17
C VAL A 465 13.14 8.77 12.52
N ASN A 466 14.39 9.23 12.57
CA ASN A 466 15.19 9.26 13.81
C ASN A 466 14.73 10.31 14.83
N THR A 467 13.94 11.31 14.41
CA THR A 467 13.55 12.46 15.25
C THR A 467 12.06 12.50 15.56
N THR A 468 11.24 11.73 14.84
CA THR A 468 9.80 11.68 15.05
C THR A 468 9.46 11.01 16.38
N THR A 469 8.39 11.49 17.02
CA THR A 469 7.83 10.89 18.25
C THR A 469 6.87 9.73 17.95
N GLN A 470 6.55 9.47 16.68
CA GLN A 470 5.68 8.37 16.27
C GLN A 470 6.40 7.02 16.40
N SER A 471 5.73 6.03 16.99
CA SER A 471 6.20 4.64 17.04
C SER A 471 5.50 3.74 16.02
N MET A 472 4.20 3.94 15.78
CA MET A 472 3.37 3.08 14.93
C MET A 472 2.33 3.90 14.15
N GLY A 473 2.14 3.55 12.87
CA GLY A 473 1.02 3.97 12.02
C GLY A 473 -0.04 2.86 11.88
N ASN A 474 -0.97 3.02 10.95
CA ASN A 474 -1.99 1.99 10.69
C ASN A 474 -1.40 0.73 10.05
N TRP A 475 -0.36 0.92 9.22
CA TRP A 475 0.17 -0.13 8.36
C TRP A 475 1.66 -0.34 8.49
N THR A 476 2.38 0.60 9.11
CA THR A 476 3.83 0.50 9.28
C THR A 476 4.28 1.01 10.64
N SER A 477 5.40 0.51 11.14
CA SER A 477 6.06 1.03 12.34
C SER A 477 7.29 1.87 12.00
N ARG A 478 7.79 2.61 13.00
CA ARG A 478 9.07 3.32 12.87
C ARG A 478 10.20 2.33 12.60
N GLU A 479 10.23 1.23 13.34
CA GLU A 479 11.25 0.18 13.23
C GLU A 479 11.24 -0.49 11.86
N GLU A 480 10.07 -0.75 11.27
CA GLU A 480 9.96 -1.26 9.90
C GLU A 480 10.52 -0.25 8.88
N THR A 481 10.15 1.03 9.03
CA THR A 481 10.67 2.09 8.14
C THR A 481 12.19 2.26 8.28
N GLU A 482 12.74 2.13 9.49
CA GLU A 482 14.18 2.15 9.73
C GLU A 482 14.88 0.96 9.08
N ALA A 483 14.33 -0.24 9.23
CA ALA A 483 14.86 -1.47 8.65
C ALA A 483 14.87 -1.39 7.11
N ASP A 484 13.79 -0.93 6.49
CA ASP A 484 13.68 -0.76 5.04
C ASP A 484 14.73 0.22 4.49
N LEU A 485 15.12 1.22 5.27
CA LEU A 485 16.10 2.24 4.90
C LEU A 485 17.53 1.88 5.31
N ALA A 486 17.73 0.87 6.17
CA ALA A 486 19.04 0.49 6.70
C ALA A 486 20.00 0.04 5.58
N ASP A 487 19.49 -0.70 4.60
CA ASP A 487 20.27 -1.21 3.47
C ASP A 487 20.59 -0.14 2.42
N VAL A 488 19.89 1.00 2.46
CA VAL A 488 20.10 2.12 1.54
C VAL A 488 21.23 3.03 2.05
N LYS A 489 22.47 2.73 1.65
CA LYS A 489 23.68 3.46 2.06
C LYS A 489 23.88 4.73 1.21
N ILE A 490 23.25 5.81 1.65
CA ILE A 490 23.35 7.14 1.04
C ILE A 490 23.83 8.14 2.08
N GLU A 491 24.92 8.84 1.76
CA GLU A 491 25.42 9.95 2.56
C GLU A 491 24.79 11.28 2.11
N PRO A 492 24.55 12.24 3.03
CA PRO A 492 24.13 13.58 2.65
C PRO A 492 25.14 14.23 1.70
N VAL A 493 24.65 14.80 0.61
CA VAL A 493 25.46 15.54 -0.37
C VAL A 493 24.95 16.97 -0.52
N SER A 494 25.79 17.87 -1.01
CA SER A 494 25.31 19.21 -1.34
C SER A 494 24.33 19.16 -2.50
N VAL A 495 23.38 20.09 -2.48
CA VAL A 495 22.33 20.22 -3.47
C VAL A 495 22.37 21.62 -4.05
N SER A 496 22.33 21.72 -5.38
CA SER A 496 22.29 22.97 -6.14
C SER A 496 21.01 23.04 -6.95
N LYS A 497 20.37 24.21 -7.00
CA LYS A 497 19.13 24.45 -7.75
C LYS A 497 19.31 25.63 -8.69
N GLY A 498 18.77 25.54 -9.90
CA GLY A 498 18.91 26.59 -10.90
C GLY A 498 20.21 26.45 -11.67
N ASP A 499 21.13 27.40 -11.49
CA ASP A 499 22.37 27.46 -12.25
C ASP A 499 23.30 26.26 -11.98
N VAL A 500 24.15 25.94 -12.97
CA VAL A 500 25.15 24.88 -12.84
C VAL A 500 26.13 25.24 -11.72
N PRO A 501 26.45 24.33 -10.78
CA PRO A 501 27.39 24.62 -9.69
C PRO A 501 28.86 24.61 -10.16
N LEU A 502 29.21 25.50 -11.09
CA LEU A 502 30.49 25.50 -11.81
C LEU A 502 31.71 25.55 -10.88
N GLU A 503 31.67 26.37 -9.82
CA GLU A 503 32.78 26.49 -8.87
C GLU A 503 33.11 25.14 -8.21
N LYS A 504 32.06 24.46 -7.73
CA LYS A 504 32.20 23.15 -7.08
C LYS A 504 32.66 22.07 -8.07
N LEU A 505 32.16 22.11 -9.30
CA LEU A 505 32.56 21.16 -10.34
C LEU A 505 33.99 21.40 -10.83
N ALA A 506 34.43 22.66 -10.92
CA ALA A 506 35.80 23.02 -11.26
C ALA A 506 36.77 22.54 -10.18
N GLU A 507 36.41 22.68 -8.90
CA GLU A 507 37.17 22.10 -7.80
C GLU A 507 37.26 20.58 -7.90
N LEU A 508 36.13 19.90 -8.09
CA LEU A 508 36.06 18.44 -8.23
C LEU A 508 36.94 17.96 -9.39
N LEU A 509 36.85 18.63 -10.55
CA LEU A 509 37.64 18.32 -11.74
C LEU A 509 39.13 18.58 -11.54
N ARG A 510 39.51 19.64 -10.80
CA ARG A 510 40.91 19.94 -10.50
C ARG A 510 41.55 18.88 -9.61
N VAL A 511 40.82 18.43 -8.59
CA VAL A 511 41.27 17.43 -7.61
C VAL A 511 41.34 16.04 -8.22
N HIS A 512 40.29 15.61 -8.92
CA HIS A 512 40.16 14.23 -9.40
C HIS A 512 40.55 14.05 -10.86
N LYS A 513 40.83 15.12 -11.60
CA LYS A 513 41.14 15.16 -13.05
C LYS A 513 40.00 14.69 -13.95
N THR A 514 38.95 14.11 -13.40
CA THR A 514 37.77 13.62 -14.11
C THR A 514 36.53 13.90 -13.30
N VAL A 515 35.44 14.25 -13.98
CA VAL A 515 34.10 14.31 -13.41
C VAL A 515 33.16 13.54 -14.33
N THR A 516 32.46 12.54 -13.78
CA THR A 516 31.36 11.89 -14.49
C THR A 516 30.05 12.53 -14.07
N VAL A 517 29.21 12.84 -15.04
CA VAL A 517 27.92 13.51 -14.88
C VAL A 517 26.85 12.56 -15.39
N ILE A 518 25.81 12.31 -14.60
CA ILE A 518 24.69 11.45 -15.00
C ILE A 518 23.37 12.15 -14.73
N GLY A 519 22.53 12.25 -15.75
CA GLY A 519 21.17 12.77 -15.65
C GLY A 519 20.16 11.66 -15.32
N PHE A 520 19.25 11.92 -14.40
CA PHE A 520 18.21 11.01 -13.94
C PHE A 520 16.82 11.59 -14.18
N ASP A 521 15.87 10.72 -14.51
CA ASP A 521 14.45 11.09 -14.57
C ASP A 521 13.78 11.05 -13.18
N VAL A 522 12.48 11.36 -13.13
CA VAL A 522 11.69 11.39 -11.88
C VAL A 522 11.55 10.02 -11.23
N LEU A 523 11.72 8.94 -12.00
CA LEU A 523 11.70 7.56 -11.53
C LEU A 523 13.10 7.06 -11.13
N GLN A 524 14.11 7.94 -11.13
CA GLN A 524 15.49 7.67 -10.76
C GLN A 524 16.20 6.70 -11.73
N ILE A 525 15.78 6.67 -12.99
CA ILE A 525 16.42 5.89 -14.05
C ILE A 525 17.48 6.78 -14.74
N PRO A 526 18.73 6.30 -14.91
CA PRO A 526 19.75 7.06 -15.61
C PRO A 526 19.39 7.20 -17.10
N ARG A 527 19.46 8.44 -17.61
CA ARG A 527 19.01 8.82 -18.96
C ARG A 527 20.16 9.23 -19.88
N CYS A 528 21.17 9.87 -19.32
CA CYS A 528 22.36 10.23 -20.07
C CYS A 528 23.59 10.31 -19.17
N LYS A 529 24.75 10.07 -19.77
CA LYS A 529 26.06 10.16 -19.12
C LYS A 529 26.97 11.06 -19.95
N MET A 530 27.79 11.83 -19.27
CA MET A 530 28.86 12.62 -19.86
C MET A 530 30.10 12.56 -18.96
N VAL A 531 31.29 12.64 -19.54
CA VAL A 531 32.55 12.66 -18.78
C VAL A 531 33.37 13.88 -19.14
N PHE A 532 33.77 14.66 -18.15
CA PHE A 532 34.75 15.73 -18.31
C PHE A 532 36.12 15.28 -17.82
N ARG A 533 37.16 15.57 -18.60
CA ARG A 533 38.56 15.34 -18.24
C ARG A 533 39.31 16.66 -18.31
N LEU A 534 40.11 16.93 -17.29
CA LEU A 534 40.96 18.12 -17.31
C LEU A 534 42.07 17.89 -18.34
N SER A 535 42.17 18.76 -19.34
CA SER A 535 43.28 18.70 -20.30
C SER A 535 44.57 19.20 -19.64
N ASP A 536 45.67 18.47 -19.83
CA ASP A 536 47.00 18.99 -19.50
C ASP A 536 47.29 20.23 -20.36
N SER A 537 47.98 21.20 -19.75
CA SER A 537 48.12 22.58 -20.24
C SER A 537 48.66 22.67 -21.66
#